data_AF-A0A9X8DVU6-F1
#
_entry.id   AF-A0A9X8DVU6-F1
#
_cell.length_a   1.000
_cell.length_b   1.000
_cell.length_c   1.000
_cell.angle_alpha   90.00
_cell.angle_beta   90.00
_cell.angle_gamma   90.00
#
_symmetry.space_group_name_H-M   'P 1'
#
loop_
_entity.id
_entity.type
_entity.pdbx_description
1 polymer ?
#
loop_
_entity_poly.entity_id
_entity_poly.type
_entity_poly.pdbx_seq_one_letter_code
_entity_poly.pdbx_strand_id
1 'polypeptide(L)'
;MANSYSINIGSFYTFSQLNWTTDVAMKQANGQPMVALPPCTVYSYPISFNPTERTQYEALEVAAKRHLQHLLDTNSFERQYATVLEMMMRLRQTCNHLSLCPANYLQKLRQGVAQEAPLSTVDYSTEAVQTLVEILREATDTGEDCAICMDPLQDAVITMCRHFYCRPCLLCALQAKPTCPLCRQDVQPAHLVADVAASPLVEMDQVSPSSKMEALLKLLRLTPPGVKSVVFSQWTSMLALTKTVLQANDIPSISYDGSMSRTTRDQHLKSFKEDGPN
;
A
#
# COMPACT_ATOMS: atom_id res chain seq x y z
N MET A 1 -13.50 -31.85 -8.48
CA MET A 1 -14.42 -30.96 -7.75
C MET A 1 -13.63 -29.73 -7.36
N ALA A 2 -13.80 -28.64 -8.10
CA ALA A 2 -13.06 -27.40 -7.86
C ALA A 2 -13.81 -26.60 -6.79
N ASN A 3 -13.25 -26.53 -5.58
CA ASN A 3 -13.79 -25.68 -4.52
C ASN A 3 -13.45 -24.23 -4.87
N SER A 4 -14.44 -23.51 -5.41
CA SER A 4 -14.43 -22.06 -5.51
C SER A 4 -14.57 -21.48 -4.10
N TYR A 5 -13.45 -21.06 -3.51
CA TYR A 5 -13.46 -20.33 -2.24
C TYR A 5 -13.78 -18.87 -2.51
N SER A 6 -15.05 -18.51 -2.41
CA SER A 6 -15.51 -17.11 -2.34
C SER A 6 -15.31 -16.61 -0.91
N ILE A 7 -14.21 -15.91 -0.66
CA ILE A 7 -13.99 -15.21 0.60
C ILE A 7 -14.81 -13.90 0.55
N ASN A 8 -16.00 -13.93 1.14
CA ASN A 8 -16.86 -12.76 1.28
C ASN A 8 -16.34 -11.92 2.47
N ILE A 9 -15.40 -11.02 2.21
CA ILE A 9 -14.93 -10.06 3.22
C ILE A 9 -15.67 -8.74 3.02
N GLY A 10 -16.59 -8.48 3.93
CA GLY A 10 -17.25 -7.19 4.08
C GLY A 10 -18.63 -7.18 3.44
N SER A 11 -19.64 -7.19 4.30
CA SER A 11 -20.90 -6.51 3.99
C SER A 11 -20.54 -5.07 3.65
N PHE A 12 -20.40 -4.76 2.36
CA PHE A 12 -20.43 -3.39 1.91
C PHE A 12 -21.81 -2.88 2.34
N TYR A 13 -21.84 -1.89 3.23
CA TYR A 13 -23.00 -1.01 3.31
C TYR A 13 -23.16 -0.43 1.90
N THR A 14 -23.96 -1.09 1.08
CA THR A 14 -24.32 -0.56 -0.22
C THR A 14 -25.11 0.69 0.09
N PHE A 15 -24.62 1.81 -0.43
CA PHE A 15 -25.35 3.07 -0.55
C PHE A 15 -26.60 2.93 -1.47
N SER A 16 -27.13 1.70 -1.63
CA SER A 16 -28.21 1.30 -2.51
C SER A 16 -29.59 1.38 -1.85
N GLN A 17 -29.68 1.84 -0.60
CA GLN A 17 -30.97 2.05 0.09
C GLN A 17 -31.44 3.50 0.08
N LEU A 18 -30.66 4.43 -0.47
CA LEU A 18 -31.11 5.79 -0.76
C LEU A 18 -31.20 5.97 -2.27
N ASN A 19 -32.42 6.11 -2.80
CA ASN A 19 -32.58 6.70 -4.12
C ASN A 19 -32.41 8.22 -3.95
N TRP A 20 -31.17 8.69 -4.03
CA TRP A 20 -30.83 10.11 -3.92
C TRP A 20 -31.69 11.03 -4.78
N THR A 21 -32.13 10.53 -5.95
CA THR A 21 -33.02 11.23 -6.89
C THR A 21 -34.46 11.34 -6.41
N THR A 22 -34.98 10.42 -5.59
CA THR A 22 -36.37 10.47 -5.10
C THR A 22 -36.50 11.07 -3.71
N ASP A 23 -35.47 10.89 -2.87
CA ASP A 23 -35.58 11.11 -1.43
C ASP A 23 -34.97 12.45 -0.98
N VAL A 24 -34.02 13.02 -1.75
CA VAL A 24 -33.27 14.22 -1.37
C VAL A 24 -33.38 15.36 -2.39
N ALA A 25 -33.70 15.07 -3.65
CA ALA A 25 -33.80 16.09 -4.69
C ALA A 25 -34.98 17.05 -4.47
N MET A 26 -34.75 18.36 -4.64
CA MET A 26 -35.83 19.35 -4.70
C MET A 26 -36.79 18.99 -5.83
N LYS A 27 -38.09 18.97 -5.52
CA LYS A 27 -39.15 18.57 -6.44
C LYS A 27 -39.78 19.81 -7.07
N GLN A 28 -40.11 19.71 -8.36
CA GLN A 28 -40.97 20.66 -9.05
C GLN A 28 -42.38 20.63 -8.44
N ALA A 29 -43.22 21.63 -8.75
CA ALA A 29 -44.60 21.70 -8.25
C ALA A 29 -45.48 20.50 -8.68
N ASN A 30 -45.07 19.76 -9.71
CA ASN A 30 -45.70 18.52 -10.18
C ASN A 30 -45.17 17.25 -9.46
N GLY A 31 -44.29 17.39 -8.46
CA GLY A 31 -43.71 16.29 -7.68
C GLY A 31 -42.50 15.58 -8.33
N GLN A 32 -42.10 15.95 -9.54
CA GLN A 32 -40.92 15.37 -10.21
C GLN A 32 -39.61 15.98 -9.71
N PRO A 33 -38.49 15.23 -9.69
CA PRO A 33 -37.18 15.78 -9.36
C PRO A 33 -36.80 16.91 -10.32
N MET A 34 -36.31 18.05 -9.80
CA MET A 34 -35.89 19.19 -10.64
C MET A 34 -34.77 18.84 -11.63
N VAL A 35 -33.94 17.86 -11.30
CA VAL A 35 -32.88 17.34 -12.18
C VAL A 35 -32.98 15.82 -12.18
N ALA A 36 -33.26 15.25 -13.35
CA ALA A 36 -33.20 13.81 -13.56
C ALA A 36 -31.75 13.40 -13.81
N LEU A 37 -31.10 12.81 -12.80
CA LEU A 37 -29.76 12.25 -12.97
C LEU A 37 -29.85 10.93 -13.77
N PRO A 38 -28.93 10.69 -14.73
CA PRO A 38 -28.83 9.40 -15.39
C PRO A 38 -28.65 8.25 -14.38
N PRO A 39 -29.12 7.04 -14.68
CA PRO A 39 -28.93 5.89 -13.80
C PRO A 39 -27.44 5.56 -13.65
N CYS A 40 -27.01 5.30 -12.41
CA CYS A 40 -25.68 4.79 -12.12
C CYS A 40 -25.71 3.26 -12.16
N THR A 41 -25.02 2.66 -13.14
CA THR A 41 -24.88 1.21 -13.27
C THR A 41 -23.58 0.73 -12.65
N VAL A 42 -23.66 -0.24 -11.73
CA VAL A 42 -22.49 -0.83 -11.06
C VAL A 42 -22.27 -2.24 -11.60
N TYR A 43 -21.07 -2.49 -12.12
CA TYR A 43 -20.66 -3.81 -12.61
C TYR A 43 -19.55 -4.39 -11.72
N SER A 44 -19.69 -5.66 -11.36
CA SER A 44 -18.61 -6.41 -10.70
C SER A 44 -17.91 -7.28 -11.72
N TYR A 45 -16.64 -6.99 -12.00
CA TYR A 45 -15.82 -7.76 -12.94
C TYR A 45 -14.87 -8.70 -12.18
N PRO A 46 -15.17 -10.00 -12.07
CA PRO A 46 -14.29 -10.94 -11.38
C PRO A 46 -13.01 -11.16 -12.18
N ILE A 47 -11.86 -11.00 -11.53
CA ILE A 47 -10.54 -11.11 -12.15
C ILE A 47 -9.85 -12.34 -11.55
N SER A 48 -9.29 -13.18 -12.42
CA SER A 48 -8.48 -14.32 -12.02
C SER A 48 -7.02 -13.93 -11.99
N PHE A 49 -6.29 -14.36 -10.95
CA PHE A 49 -4.84 -14.19 -10.91
C PHE A 49 -4.16 -14.94 -12.05
N ASN A 50 -3.12 -14.32 -12.59
CA ASN A 50 -2.12 -14.99 -13.40
C ASN A 50 -1.38 -16.06 -12.55
N PRO A 51 -0.64 -17.00 -13.19
CA PRO A 51 0.00 -18.10 -12.47
C PRO A 51 0.94 -17.65 -11.35
N THR A 52 1.76 -16.63 -11.60
CA THR A 52 2.73 -16.11 -10.63
C THR A 52 2.04 -15.50 -9.41
N GLU A 53 1.05 -14.63 -9.63
CA GLU A 53 0.24 -14.03 -8.57
C GLU A 53 -0.48 -15.09 -7.75
N ARG A 54 -1.06 -16.10 -8.42
CA ARG A 54 -1.76 -17.20 -7.77
C ARG A 54 -0.84 -17.97 -6.84
N THR A 55 0.33 -18.37 -7.31
CA THR A 55 1.30 -19.11 -6.50
C THR A 55 1.73 -18.31 -5.27
N GLN A 56 2.00 -17.01 -5.43
CA GLN A 56 2.41 -16.15 -4.30
C GLN A 56 1.26 -15.92 -3.31
N TYR A 57 0.05 -15.67 -3.80
CA TYR A 57 -1.14 -15.49 -2.97
C TYR A 57 -1.44 -16.75 -2.15
N GLU A 58 -1.48 -17.91 -2.80
CA GLU A 58 -1.77 -19.20 -2.14
C GLU A 58 -0.70 -19.53 -1.09
N ALA A 59 0.58 -19.30 -1.40
CA ALA A 59 1.67 -19.49 -0.43
C ALA A 59 1.50 -18.59 0.80
N LEU A 60 1.10 -17.33 0.60
CA LEU A 60 0.83 -16.39 1.69
C LEU A 60 -0.42 -16.75 2.48
N GLU A 61 -1.49 -17.15 1.80
CA GLU A 61 -2.75 -17.55 2.42
C GLU A 61 -2.58 -18.77 3.32
N VAL A 62 -1.85 -19.79 2.85
CA VAL A 62 -1.53 -20.98 3.65
C VAL A 62 -0.72 -20.62 4.89
N ALA A 63 0.28 -19.74 4.77
CA ALA A 63 1.10 -19.30 5.90
C ALA A 63 0.27 -18.47 6.91
N ALA A 64 -0.55 -17.54 6.43
CA ALA A 64 -1.42 -16.72 7.26
C ALA A 64 -2.46 -17.56 8.00
N LYS A 65 -3.11 -18.53 7.33
CA LYS A 65 -4.05 -19.48 7.95
C LYS A 65 -3.39 -20.29 9.05
N ARG A 66 -2.18 -20.81 8.80
CA ARG A 66 -1.41 -21.55 9.82
C ARG A 66 -1.11 -20.68 11.04
N HIS A 67 -0.68 -19.44 10.82
CA HIS A 67 -0.38 -18.52 11.91
C HIS A 67 -1.63 -18.14 12.70
N LEU A 68 -2.75 -17.85 12.01
CA LEU A 68 -4.04 -17.60 12.66
C LEU A 68 -4.49 -18.80 13.50
N GLN A 69 -4.37 -20.02 12.99
CA GLN A 69 -4.71 -21.23 13.73
C GLN A 69 -3.89 -21.32 15.02
N HIS A 70 -2.58 -21.06 14.95
CA HIS A 70 -1.72 -21.03 16.14
C HIS A 70 -2.17 -19.98 17.17
N LEU A 71 -2.58 -18.78 16.74
CA LEU A 71 -3.11 -17.74 17.65
C LEU A 71 -4.41 -18.16 18.32
N LEU A 72 -5.27 -18.89 17.62
CA LEU A 72 -6.51 -19.44 18.18
C LEU A 72 -6.20 -20.56 19.18
N ASP A 73 -5.28 -21.47 18.84
CA ASP A 73 -4.90 -22.60 19.68
C ASP A 73 -4.22 -22.16 20.98
N THR A 74 -3.42 -21.08 20.92
CA THR A 74 -2.74 -20.46 22.08
C THR A 74 -3.60 -19.44 22.82
N ASN A 75 -4.87 -19.28 22.44
CA ASN A 75 -5.81 -18.30 22.99
C ASN A 75 -5.25 -16.85 23.05
N SER A 76 -4.38 -16.51 22.09
CA SER A 76 -3.68 -15.22 22.01
C SER A 76 -4.30 -14.27 20.97
N PHE A 77 -5.41 -14.67 20.35
CA PHE A 77 -6.10 -13.90 19.31
C PHE A 77 -6.44 -12.47 19.74
N GLU A 78 -7.08 -12.28 20.91
CA GLU A 78 -7.50 -10.94 21.36
C GLU A 78 -6.32 -9.98 21.54
N ARG A 79 -5.20 -10.50 22.05
CA ARG A 79 -3.98 -9.73 22.26
C ARG A 79 -3.24 -9.43 20.95
N GLN A 80 -3.47 -10.23 19.91
CA GLN A 80 -2.76 -10.17 18.63
C GLN A 80 -3.68 -9.91 17.43
N TYR A 81 -4.85 -9.30 17.65
CA TYR A 81 -5.80 -9.01 16.58
C TYR A 81 -5.18 -8.13 15.48
N ALA A 82 -4.25 -7.23 15.86
CA ALA A 82 -3.50 -6.38 14.93
C ALA A 82 -2.67 -7.21 13.94
N THR A 83 -2.07 -8.31 14.38
CA THR A 83 -1.34 -9.26 13.51
C THR A 83 -2.29 -9.88 12.47
N VAL A 84 -3.52 -10.20 12.86
CA VAL A 84 -4.55 -10.73 11.94
C VAL A 84 -4.98 -9.69 10.92
N LEU A 85 -5.18 -8.45 11.35
CA LEU A 85 -5.45 -7.34 10.44
C LEU A 85 -4.30 -7.10 9.46
N GLU A 86 -3.05 -7.19 9.92
CA GLU A 86 -1.88 -7.07 9.05
C GLU A 86 -1.86 -8.20 8.00
N MET A 87 -2.06 -9.46 8.41
CA MET A 87 -2.14 -10.60 7.48
C MET A 87 -3.22 -10.39 6.41
N MET A 88 -4.42 -9.95 6.83
CA MET A 88 -5.49 -9.61 5.89
C MET A 88 -5.12 -8.44 4.97
N MET A 89 -4.47 -7.41 5.50
CA MET A 89 -3.98 -6.28 4.70
C MET A 89 -2.97 -6.74 3.65
N ARG A 90 -2.03 -7.64 4.00
CA ARG A 90 -1.04 -8.18 3.06
C ARG A 90 -1.69 -9.03 1.97
N LEU A 91 -2.64 -9.89 2.33
CA LEU A 91 -3.44 -10.63 1.34
C LEU A 91 -4.16 -9.67 0.38
N ARG A 92 -4.80 -8.61 0.90
CA ARG A 92 -5.43 -7.57 0.07
C ARG A 92 -4.43 -6.87 -0.84
N GLN A 93 -3.23 -6.56 -0.37
CA GLN A 93 -2.16 -5.95 -1.18
C GLN A 93 -1.77 -6.87 -2.34
N THR A 94 -1.53 -8.16 -2.09
CA THR A 94 -1.19 -9.14 -3.13
C THR A 94 -2.28 -9.32 -4.18
N CYS A 95 -3.56 -9.10 -3.84
CA CYS A 95 -4.65 -9.09 -4.83
C CYS A 95 -4.57 -7.93 -5.83
N ASN A 96 -3.81 -6.87 -5.53
CA ASN A 96 -3.68 -5.70 -6.40
C ASN A 96 -2.38 -5.74 -7.20
N HIS A 97 -1.25 -5.89 -6.53
CA HIS A 97 0.06 -6.05 -7.16
C HIS A 97 1.06 -6.62 -6.13
N LEU A 98 1.93 -7.53 -6.55
CA LEU A 98 2.84 -8.26 -5.64
C LEU A 98 3.80 -7.34 -4.88
N SER A 99 4.30 -6.28 -5.52
CA SER A 99 5.22 -5.31 -4.89
C SER A 99 4.60 -4.48 -3.76
N LEU A 100 3.27 -4.50 -3.60
CA LEU A 100 2.60 -3.81 -2.48
C LEU A 100 2.77 -4.57 -1.15
N CYS A 101 3.08 -5.86 -1.22
CA CYS A 101 3.40 -6.68 -0.06
C CYS A 101 4.92 -6.71 0.12
N PRO A 102 5.46 -6.53 1.34
CA PRO A 102 6.89 -6.65 1.58
C PRO A 102 7.42 -8.02 1.13
N ALA A 103 8.49 -8.04 0.35
CA ALA A 103 9.02 -9.26 -0.28
C ALA A 103 9.38 -10.37 0.74
N ASN A 104 9.79 -9.97 1.95
CA ASN A 104 10.16 -10.88 3.04
C ASN A 104 8.98 -11.30 3.94
N TYR A 105 7.76 -10.80 3.71
CA TYR A 105 6.63 -11.04 4.60
C TYR A 105 6.24 -12.52 4.70
N LEU A 106 6.27 -13.23 3.56
CA LEU A 106 6.00 -14.67 3.53
C LEU A 106 7.00 -15.46 4.39
N GLN A 107 8.28 -15.09 4.32
CA GLN A 107 9.33 -15.70 5.13
C GLN A 107 9.13 -15.40 6.61
N LYS A 108 8.80 -14.14 6.96
CA LYS A 108 8.49 -13.72 8.34
C LYS A 108 7.35 -14.55 8.92
N LEU A 109 6.24 -14.74 8.17
CA LEU A 109 5.11 -15.56 8.63
C LEU A 109 5.49 -17.03 8.81
N ARG A 110 6.32 -17.59 7.93
CA ARG A 110 6.80 -18.98 8.06
C ARG A 110 7.67 -19.17 9.29
N GLN A 111 8.51 -18.18 9.61
CA GLN A 111 9.42 -18.20 10.76
C GLN A 111 8.70 -17.92 12.08
N GLY A 112 7.66 -17.09 12.08
CA GLY A 112 6.87 -16.72 13.27
C GLY A 112 6.07 -17.86 13.90
N VAL A 113 6.06 -19.06 13.31
CA VAL A 113 5.49 -20.29 13.91
C VAL A 113 6.57 -21.08 14.68
N ALA A 114 7.86 -20.75 14.52
CA ALA A 114 8.98 -21.53 15.04
C ALA A 114 9.71 -20.92 16.24
N GLN A 115 9.35 -19.71 16.70
CA GLN A 115 9.98 -19.09 17.87
C GLN A 115 8.96 -18.32 18.71
N GLU A 116 8.59 -18.89 19.86
CA GLU A 116 8.32 -18.08 21.05
C GLU A 116 9.66 -17.44 21.45
N ALA A 117 9.95 -16.25 20.93
CA ALA A 117 11.07 -15.46 21.42
C ALA A 117 10.62 -14.66 22.66
N PRO A 118 11.48 -14.50 23.69
CA PRO A 118 11.13 -13.80 24.92
C PRO A 118 10.78 -12.34 24.65
N LEU A 119 9.90 -11.76 25.47
CA LEU A 119 9.61 -10.33 25.50
C LEU A 119 10.91 -9.51 25.58
N SER A 120 11.34 -8.93 24.46
CA SER A 120 12.09 -7.68 24.43
C SER A 120 11.21 -6.64 23.76
N THR A 121 10.59 -5.80 24.58
CA THR A 121 9.61 -4.78 24.17
C THR A 121 10.30 -3.65 23.41
N VAL A 122 10.38 -3.79 22.09
CA VAL A 122 10.58 -2.65 21.19
C VAL A 122 9.23 -2.41 20.52
N ASP A 123 8.67 -1.23 20.74
CA ASP A 123 7.38 -0.83 20.16
C ASP A 123 7.56 -0.53 18.68
N TYR A 124 7.04 -1.42 17.84
CA TYR A 124 7.05 -1.30 16.37
C TYR A 124 5.72 -0.73 15.84
N SER A 125 4.96 -0.01 16.67
CA SER A 125 3.73 0.65 16.26
C SER A 125 3.98 1.61 15.09
N THR A 126 2.98 1.78 14.22
CA THR A 126 3.01 2.73 13.11
C THR A 126 3.30 4.15 13.59
N GLU A 127 2.85 4.50 14.81
CA GLU A 127 3.11 5.78 15.46
C GLU A 127 4.58 5.93 15.87
N ALA A 128 5.18 4.92 16.51
CA ALA A 128 6.60 4.93 16.88
C ALA A 128 7.52 5.04 15.66
N VAL A 129 7.18 4.33 14.57
CA VAL A 129 7.92 4.44 13.30
C VAL A 129 7.78 5.84 12.68
N GLN A 130 6.60 6.44 12.72
CA GLN A 130 6.38 7.80 12.20
C GLN A 130 7.21 8.85 12.96
N THR A 131 7.26 8.74 14.29
CA THR A 131 8.12 9.59 15.12
C THR A 131 9.59 9.43 14.76
N LEU A 132 10.05 8.21 14.48
CA LEU A 132 11.44 7.98 14.06
C LEU A 132 11.74 8.56 12.68
N VAL A 133 10.78 8.57 11.75
CA VAL A 133 10.92 9.25 10.45
C VAL A 133 11.07 10.77 10.64
N GLU A 134 10.29 11.37 11.53
CA GLU A 134 10.39 12.82 11.83
C GLU A 134 11.74 13.18 12.45
N ILE A 135 12.22 12.38 13.40
CA ILE A 135 13.55 12.54 14.02
C ILE A 135 14.67 12.40 12.96
N LEU A 136 14.55 11.43 12.06
CA LEU A 136 15.53 11.23 10.99
C LEU A 136 15.57 12.39 10.00
N ARG A 137 14.41 13.00 9.69
CA ARG A 137 14.33 14.21 8.85
C ARG A 137 15.03 15.39 9.49
N GLU A 138 14.71 15.67 10.75
CA GLU A 138 15.34 16.76 11.49
C GLU A 138 16.86 16.59 11.55
N ALA A 139 17.35 15.40 11.85
CA ALA A 139 18.78 15.08 11.85
C ALA A 139 19.46 15.28 10.49
N THR A 140 18.75 14.99 9.40
CA THR A 140 19.27 15.20 8.04
C THR A 140 19.30 16.69 7.69
N ASP A 141 18.28 17.46 8.09
CA ASP A 141 18.18 18.90 7.86
C ASP A 141 19.22 19.70 8.68
N THR A 142 19.54 19.24 9.90
CA THR A 142 20.58 19.85 10.75
C THR A 142 22.00 19.42 10.35
N GLY A 143 22.13 18.47 9.43
CA GLY A 143 23.42 17.96 8.96
C GLY A 143 24.16 17.12 10.01
N GLU A 144 23.44 16.26 10.73
CA GLU A 144 24.06 15.28 11.63
C GLU A 144 25.00 14.33 10.89
N ASP A 145 26.04 13.86 11.59
CA ASP A 145 27.07 12.98 11.02
C ASP A 145 26.76 11.49 11.27
N CYS A 146 27.18 10.66 10.33
CA CYS A 146 27.15 9.21 10.49
C CYS A 146 28.18 8.77 11.54
N ALA A 147 27.74 7.99 12.53
CA ALA A 147 28.62 7.47 13.58
C ALA A 147 29.67 6.42 13.13
N ILE A 148 29.70 6.07 11.84
CA ILE A 148 30.67 5.12 11.27
C ILE A 148 31.68 5.84 10.36
N CYS A 149 31.22 6.61 9.38
CA CYS A 149 32.12 7.32 8.46
C CYS A 149 32.48 8.74 8.91
N MET A 150 31.78 9.29 9.90
CA MET A 150 31.97 10.66 10.41
C MET A 150 31.75 11.75 9.35
N ASP A 151 30.95 11.43 8.33
CA ASP A 151 30.51 12.36 7.28
C ASP A 151 29.00 12.62 7.43
N PRO A 152 28.46 13.70 6.82
CA PRO A 152 27.04 13.95 6.78
C PRO A 152 26.24 12.76 6.24
N LEU A 153 25.07 12.50 6.83
CA LEU A 153 24.25 11.32 6.51
C LEU A 153 23.87 11.23 5.02
N GLN A 154 24.24 10.12 4.37
CA GLN A 154 23.84 9.74 3.01
C GLN A 154 23.02 8.44 3.03
N ASP A 155 21.88 8.39 2.32
CA ASP A 155 20.88 7.30 2.45
C ASP A 155 20.62 7.01 3.94
N ALA A 156 20.17 8.06 4.63
CA ALA A 156 20.11 8.11 6.08
C ALA A 156 19.15 7.05 6.63
N VAL A 157 19.59 6.36 7.67
CA VAL A 157 18.77 5.42 8.44
C VAL A 157 18.88 5.70 9.93
N ILE A 158 17.76 5.53 10.63
CA ILE A 158 17.69 5.52 12.08
C ILE A 158 17.33 4.13 12.57
N THR A 159 18.08 3.64 13.55
CA THR A 159 17.74 2.39 14.25
C THR A 159 16.60 2.63 15.24
N MET A 160 15.93 1.56 15.69
CA MET A 160 14.92 1.65 16.76
C MET A 160 15.48 2.20 18.08
N CYS A 161 16.80 2.09 18.26
CA CYS A 161 17.52 2.67 19.38
C CYS A 161 17.98 4.11 19.16
N ARG A 162 17.46 4.78 18.12
CA ARG A 162 17.64 6.20 17.77
C ARG A 162 19.08 6.62 17.46
N HIS A 163 19.80 5.79 16.72
CA HIS A 163 21.14 6.12 16.26
C HIS A 163 21.18 6.24 14.73
N PHE A 164 21.89 7.26 14.26
CA PHE A 164 21.95 7.65 12.86
C PHE A 164 23.15 7.04 12.13
N TYR A 165 22.90 6.55 10.92
CA TYR A 165 23.94 6.01 10.04
C TYR A 165 23.59 6.24 8.58
N CYS A 166 24.61 6.21 7.72
CA CYS A 166 24.39 5.90 6.31
C CYS A 166 23.99 4.42 6.19
N ARG A 167 22.94 4.10 5.42
CA ARG A 167 22.52 2.71 5.16
C ARG A 167 23.69 1.79 4.77
N PRO A 168 24.55 2.13 3.79
CA PRO A 168 25.66 1.25 3.42
C PRO A 168 26.65 1.03 4.57
N CYS A 169 26.94 2.06 5.36
CA CYS A 169 27.84 1.96 6.51
C CYS A 169 27.27 1.01 7.58
N LEU A 170 25.99 1.17 7.93
CA LEU A 170 25.37 0.32 8.93
C LEU A 170 25.23 -1.13 8.45
N LEU A 171 24.80 -1.35 7.20
CA LEU A 171 24.70 -2.71 6.65
C LEU A 171 26.05 -3.43 6.62
N CYS A 172 27.13 -2.72 6.30
CA CYS A 172 28.49 -3.25 6.39
C CYS A 172 28.84 -3.67 7.85
N ALA A 173 28.57 -2.80 8.82
CA ALA A 173 28.82 -3.11 10.23
C ALA A 173 28.00 -4.32 10.74
N LEU A 174 26.75 -4.46 10.27
CA LEU A 174 25.87 -5.56 10.65
C LEU A 174 26.32 -6.93 10.10
N GLN A 175 27.16 -6.96 9.06
CA GLN A 175 27.75 -8.22 8.57
C GLN A 175 28.68 -8.85 9.60
N ALA A 176 29.39 -8.04 10.39
CA ALA A 176 30.28 -8.52 11.44
C ALA A 176 29.50 -8.91 12.70
N LYS A 177 28.53 -8.08 13.11
CA LYS A 177 27.67 -8.34 14.26
C LYS A 177 26.34 -7.60 14.14
N PRO A 178 25.17 -8.27 14.32
CA PRO A 178 23.85 -7.65 14.15
C PRO A 178 23.44 -6.76 15.34
N THR A 179 24.32 -5.87 15.77
CA THR A 179 24.11 -4.96 16.90
C THR A 179 24.46 -3.53 16.50
N CYS A 180 23.73 -2.56 17.03
CA CYS A 180 24.02 -1.13 16.88
C CYS A 180 25.47 -0.81 17.29
N PRO A 181 26.30 -0.20 16.42
CA PRO A 181 27.67 0.18 16.75
C PRO A 181 27.81 1.10 17.98
N LEU A 182 26.80 1.93 18.26
CA LEU A 182 26.84 2.87 19.39
C LEU A 182 26.38 2.27 20.72
N CYS A 183 25.25 1.56 20.75
CA CYS A 183 24.64 1.10 22.01
C CYS A 183 24.56 -0.42 22.17
N ARG A 184 25.03 -1.18 21.16
CA ARG A 184 25.07 -2.66 21.15
C ARG A 184 23.72 -3.37 21.25
N GLN A 185 22.60 -2.64 21.16
CA GLN A 185 21.27 -3.24 21.03
C GLN A 185 21.16 -3.98 19.70
N ASP A 186 20.39 -5.06 19.67
CA ASP A 186 20.18 -5.84 18.44
C ASP A 186 19.53 -4.97 17.37
N VAL A 187 20.09 -5.04 16.17
CA VAL A 187 19.61 -4.30 14.99
C VAL A 187 19.34 -5.30 13.89
N GLN A 188 18.08 -5.36 13.47
CA GLN A 188 17.67 -6.13 12.32
C GLN A 188 17.56 -5.20 11.11
N PRO A 189 18.18 -5.53 9.95
CA PRO A 189 18.09 -4.71 8.75
C PRO A 189 16.64 -4.38 8.31
N ALA A 190 15.70 -5.29 8.60
CA ALA A 190 14.27 -5.12 8.31
C ALA A 190 13.58 -4.04 9.17
N HIS A 191 14.20 -3.62 10.27
CA HIS A 191 13.67 -2.63 11.22
C HIS A 191 14.42 -1.29 11.14
N LEU A 192 15.19 -1.07 10.07
CA LEU A 192 15.79 0.24 9.81
C LEU A 192 14.71 1.17 9.27
N VAL A 193 14.53 2.31 9.93
CA VAL A 193 13.64 3.35 9.46
C VAL A 193 14.44 4.28 8.57
N ALA A 194 13.88 4.57 7.41
CA ALA A 194 14.42 5.46 6.41
C ALA A 194 13.35 6.43 5.96
N ASP A 195 13.75 7.62 5.55
CA ASP A 195 12.81 8.55 4.95
C ASP A 195 12.53 8.17 3.49
N VAL A 196 11.45 7.44 3.28
CA VAL A 196 10.99 6.98 1.95
C VAL A 196 10.52 8.16 1.08
N ALA A 197 10.38 9.37 1.64
CA ALA A 197 10.07 10.58 0.87
C ALA A 197 11.32 11.26 0.27
N ALA A 198 12.53 10.88 0.71
CA ALA A 198 13.79 11.50 0.28
C ALA A 198 14.65 10.61 -0.64
N SER A 199 14.20 9.40 -1.00
CA SER A 199 14.94 8.56 -1.94
C SER A 199 14.61 8.95 -3.39
N PRO A 200 15.62 9.24 -4.25
CA PRO A 200 15.39 9.44 -5.67
C PRO A 200 14.77 8.16 -6.24
N LEU A 201 13.78 8.37 -7.11
CA LEU A 201 13.06 7.35 -7.86
C LEU A 201 14.00 6.19 -8.23
N VAL A 202 13.72 5.01 -7.69
CA VAL A 202 14.33 3.76 -8.14
C VAL A 202 14.18 3.73 -9.67
N GLU A 203 15.31 3.67 -10.39
CA GLU A 203 15.31 3.44 -11.82
C GLU A 203 14.48 2.18 -12.11
N MET A 204 13.35 2.41 -12.78
CA MET A 204 12.34 1.41 -13.10
C MET A 204 12.90 0.41 -14.10
N ASP A 205 13.37 -0.72 -13.60
CA ASP A 205 13.25 -1.97 -14.35
C ASP A 205 11.74 -2.21 -14.56
N GLN A 206 11.34 -2.55 -15.79
CA GLN A 206 9.94 -2.49 -16.27
C GLN A 206 8.90 -3.02 -15.26
N VAL A 207 8.00 -2.15 -14.79
CA VAL A 207 6.88 -2.54 -13.92
C VAL A 207 5.95 -3.46 -14.73
N SER A 208 5.99 -4.76 -14.43
CA SER A 208 5.06 -5.74 -15.01
C SER A 208 3.64 -5.47 -14.51
N PRO A 209 2.63 -5.33 -15.40
CA PRO A 209 1.24 -5.19 -14.99
C PRO A 209 0.75 -6.39 -14.17
N SER A 210 -0.12 -6.14 -13.18
CA SER A 210 -0.87 -7.21 -12.49
C SER A 210 -2.14 -7.59 -13.25
N SER A 211 -2.79 -8.70 -12.86
CA SER A 211 -4.08 -9.12 -13.46
C SER A 211 -5.16 -8.03 -13.39
N LYS A 212 -5.16 -7.20 -12.34
CA LYS A 212 -6.09 -6.07 -12.24
C LYS A 212 -5.73 -4.92 -13.17
N MET A 213 -4.45 -4.64 -13.35
CA MET A 213 -3.98 -3.62 -14.29
C MET A 213 -4.25 -4.03 -15.73
N GLU A 214 -4.04 -5.29 -16.08
CA GLU A 214 -4.39 -5.82 -17.41
C GLU A 214 -5.90 -5.71 -17.69
N ALA A 215 -6.74 -6.08 -16.72
CA ALA A 215 -8.18 -5.92 -16.83
C ALA A 215 -8.57 -4.43 -16.98
N LEU A 216 -7.95 -3.54 -16.21
CA LEU A 216 -8.16 -2.10 -16.33
C LEU A 216 -7.78 -1.59 -17.73
N LEU A 217 -6.61 -1.96 -18.25
CA LEU A 217 -6.18 -1.59 -19.60
C LEU A 217 -7.18 -2.05 -20.66
N LYS A 218 -7.70 -3.28 -20.53
CA LYS A 218 -8.72 -3.82 -21.43
C LYS A 218 -10.01 -3.00 -21.35
N LEU A 219 -10.47 -2.65 -20.15
CA LEU A 219 -11.68 -1.85 -19.96
C LEU A 219 -11.52 -0.45 -20.54
N LEU A 220 -10.39 0.22 -20.27
CA LEU A 220 -10.11 1.56 -20.79
C LEU A 220 -10.05 1.61 -22.31
N ARG A 221 -9.51 0.57 -22.96
CA ARG A 221 -9.49 0.46 -24.43
C ARG A 221 -10.86 0.21 -25.05
N LEU A 222 -11.81 -0.35 -24.29
CA LEU A 222 -13.19 -0.56 -24.73
C LEU A 222 -14.09 0.65 -24.43
N THR A 223 -13.61 1.61 -23.65
CA THR A 223 -14.34 2.84 -23.34
C THR A 223 -14.49 3.68 -24.62
N PRO A 224 -15.70 4.14 -24.96
CA PRO A 224 -15.92 4.96 -26.14
C PRO A 224 -15.07 6.24 -26.13
N PRO A 225 -14.59 6.71 -27.30
CA PRO A 225 -13.97 8.03 -27.40
C PRO A 225 -14.98 9.07 -26.93
N GLY A 226 -14.55 10.05 -26.14
CA GLY A 226 -15.49 10.92 -25.44
C GLY A 226 -15.55 10.75 -23.93
N VAL A 227 -15.35 9.52 -23.47
CA VAL A 227 -15.69 9.13 -22.10
C VAL A 227 -14.46 9.17 -21.20
N LYS A 228 -14.56 9.96 -20.13
CA LYS A 228 -13.53 10.07 -19.11
C LYS A 228 -13.72 8.96 -18.06
N SER A 229 -12.61 8.40 -17.60
CA SER A 229 -12.61 7.35 -16.57
C SER A 229 -11.92 7.84 -15.30
N VAL A 230 -12.44 7.45 -14.14
CA VAL A 230 -11.82 7.73 -12.84
C VAL A 230 -11.48 6.40 -12.17
N VAL A 231 -10.20 6.24 -11.81
CA VAL A 231 -9.70 5.02 -11.16
C VAL A 231 -9.43 5.33 -9.69
N PHE A 232 -10.01 4.53 -8.79
CA PHE A 232 -9.83 4.66 -7.35
C PHE A 232 -9.03 3.48 -6.80
N SER A 233 -8.25 3.75 -5.76
CA SER A 233 -7.55 2.73 -4.97
C SER A 233 -7.38 3.24 -3.54
N GLN A 234 -7.46 2.33 -2.57
CA GLN A 234 -7.11 2.63 -1.18
C GLN A 234 -5.59 2.75 -0.95
N TRP A 235 -4.77 2.26 -1.90
CA TRP A 235 -3.31 2.32 -1.82
C TRP A 235 -2.77 3.30 -2.86
N THR A 236 -2.11 4.36 -2.40
CA THR A 236 -1.46 5.37 -3.26
C THR A 236 -0.35 4.77 -4.10
N SER A 237 0.42 3.82 -3.56
CA SER A 237 1.42 3.04 -4.29
C SER A 237 0.83 2.26 -5.46
N MET A 238 -0.38 1.72 -5.33
CA MET A 238 -1.07 1.08 -6.47
C MET A 238 -1.43 2.10 -7.56
N LEU A 239 -1.80 3.34 -7.20
CA LEU A 239 -2.06 4.40 -8.18
C LEU A 239 -0.76 4.81 -8.90
N ALA A 240 0.37 4.87 -8.20
CA ALA A 240 1.67 5.15 -8.81
C ALA A 240 2.09 4.06 -9.81
N LEU A 241 1.93 2.78 -9.45
CA LEU A 241 2.17 1.66 -10.37
C LEU A 241 1.22 1.72 -11.57
N THR A 242 -0.07 1.99 -11.31
CA THR A 242 -1.08 2.09 -12.38
C THR A 242 -0.73 3.21 -13.36
N LYS A 243 -0.34 4.39 -12.85
CA LYS A 243 0.12 5.52 -13.68
C LYS A 243 1.26 5.10 -14.60
N THR A 244 2.25 4.39 -14.07
CA THR A 244 3.40 3.88 -14.84
C THR A 244 2.94 2.95 -15.96
N VAL A 245 2.04 2.02 -15.66
CA VAL A 245 1.49 1.07 -16.65
C VAL A 245 0.64 1.79 -17.70
N LEU A 246 -0.16 2.79 -17.32
CA LEU A 246 -0.95 3.60 -18.26
C LEU A 246 -0.04 4.40 -19.21
N GLN A 247 1.01 5.03 -18.67
CA GLN A 247 2.01 5.75 -19.47
C GLN A 247 2.71 4.82 -20.46
N ALA A 248 3.11 3.62 -20.03
CA ALA A 248 3.73 2.62 -20.91
C ALA A 248 2.78 2.06 -21.99
N ASN A 249 1.47 2.32 -21.89
CA ASN A 249 0.45 1.91 -22.86
C ASN A 249 -0.17 3.11 -23.59
N ASP A 250 0.49 4.28 -23.55
CA ASP A 250 0.06 5.53 -24.20
C ASP A 250 -1.35 5.99 -23.81
N ILE A 251 -1.77 5.70 -22.57
CA ILE A 251 -3.07 6.16 -22.03
C ILE A 251 -2.84 7.42 -21.20
N PRO A 252 -3.34 8.59 -21.62
CA PRO A 252 -3.23 9.83 -20.85
C PRO A 252 -3.90 9.68 -19.49
N SER A 253 -3.20 10.08 -18.43
CA SER A 253 -3.72 10.03 -17.08
C SER A 253 -3.14 11.14 -16.21
N ILE A 254 -3.95 11.57 -15.25
CA ILE A 254 -3.56 12.52 -14.20
C ILE A 254 -3.71 11.84 -12.84
N SER A 255 -2.87 12.22 -11.88
CA SER A 255 -2.94 11.70 -10.51
C SER A 255 -3.61 12.72 -9.59
N TYR A 256 -4.40 12.26 -8.63
CA TYR A 256 -5.02 13.11 -7.62
C TYR A 256 -4.94 12.41 -6.27
N ASP A 257 -4.09 12.90 -5.37
CA ASP A 257 -3.90 12.31 -4.04
C ASP A 257 -3.62 13.38 -2.96
N GLY A 258 -3.51 12.93 -1.71
CA GLY A 258 -3.42 13.79 -0.53
C GLY A 258 -2.08 14.52 -0.35
N SER A 259 -1.01 14.10 -1.03
CA SER A 259 0.29 14.78 -0.95
C SER A 259 0.38 16.02 -1.85
N MET A 260 -0.63 16.26 -2.70
CA MET A 260 -0.64 17.38 -3.63
C MET A 260 -1.07 18.70 -2.97
N SER A 261 -0.42 19.80 -3.35
CA SER A 261 -0.83 21.14 -2.95
C SER A 261 -2.22 21.49 -3.48
N ARG A 262 -2.91 22.43 -2.81
CA ARG A 262 -4.25 22.91 -3.23
C ARG A 262 -4.25 23.41 -4.68
N THR A 263 -3.23 24.19 -5.05
CA THR A 263 -3.08 24.74 -6.39
C THR A 263 -2.95 23.65 -7.46
N THR A 264 -2.12 22.63 -7.20
CA THR A 264 -1.95 21.50 -8.13
C THR A 264 -3.24 20.70 -8.28
N ARG A 265 -3.97 20.48 -7.17
CA ARG A 265 -5.28 19.80 -7.20
C ARG A 265 -6.29 20.55 -8.05
N ASP A 266 -6.39 21.87 -7.90
CA ASP A 266 -7.31 22.69 -8.69
C ASP A 266 -6.94 22.69 -10.18
N GLN A 267 -5.64 22.72 -10.51
CA GLN A 267 -5.17 22.65 -11.89
C GLN A 267 -5.48 21.30 -12.53
N HIS A 268 -5.26 20.18 -11.83
CA HIS A 268 -5.60 18.85 -12.31
C HIS A 268 -7.11 18.69 -12.53
N LEU A 269 -7.94 19.22 -11.63
CA LEU A 269 -9.40 19.21 -11.79
C LEU A 269 -9.86 20.08 -12.97
N LYS A 270 -9.20 21.22 -13.22
CA LYS A 270 -9.49 22.07 -14.39
C LYS A 270 -9.13 21.37 -15.69
N SER A 271 -7.90 20.87 -15.83
CA SER A 271 -7.46 20.09 -17.00
C SER A 271 -8.39 18.88 -17.23
N PHE A 272 -8.73 18.12 -16.18
CA PHE A 272 -9.66 17.00 -16.33
C PHE A 272 -11.07 17.41 -16.77
N LYS A 273 -11.52 18.63 -16.48
CA LYS A 273 -12.81 19.15 -16.94
C LYS A 273 -12.73 19.66 -18.38
N GLU A 274 -11.71 20.45 -18.68
CA GLU A 274 -11.54 21.23 -19.92
C GLU A 274 -11.02 20.39 -21.09
N ASP A 275 -10.16 19.40 -20.84
CA ASP A 275 -9.61 18.52 -21.87
C ASP A 275 -10.73 17.56 -22.33
N GLY A 276 -11.55 18.00 -23.28
CA GLY A 276 -12.41 17.16 -24.13
C GLY A 276 -11.55 16.24 -25.01
N PRO A 277 -12.13 15.18 -25.57
CA PRO A 277 -11.42 13.95 -25.91
C PRO A 277 -10.54 14.16 -27.15
N ASN A 278 -9.32 13.63 -27.12
CA ASN A 278 -8.72 13.12 -28.35
C ASN A 278 -9.42 11.81 -28.75
#